data_AF-A0A0D0C855-F1
#
_entry.id   AF-A0A0D0C855-F1
#
_cell.length_a   1.000
_cell.length_b   1.000
_cell.length_c   1.000
_cell.angle_alpha   90.00
_cell.angle_beta   90.00
_cell.angle_gamma   90.00
#
_symmetry.space_group_name_H-M   'P 1'
#
loop_
_entity.id
_entity.type
_entity.pdbx_description
1 polymer ?
#
loop_
_entity_poly.entity_id
_entity_poly.type
_entity_poly.pdbx_seq_one_letter_code
_entity_poly.pdbx_strand_id
1 'polypeptide(L)'
;EDIRMAQRFINELRAITLDESGLSKETRVALLHPAECSIEFGDSDEDKDEFLALELFLVLISGSEAQYAGSKIALERRYGTKLMSHSQVKQRIASLSGIHPIVHDMCPNSCMAYTGPFKDLESCVRCAKPRVDSISEKAYQEFSTIPIGPYVQALYCDKKTAKLMGYFGER
;
A
#
# COMPACT_ATOMS: atom_id res chain seq x y z
N GLU A 1 -30.33 -14.37 -4.56
CA GLU A 1 -29.59 -13.51 -3.61
C GLU A 1 -28.41 -12.80 -4.27
N ASP A 2 -27.54 -13.51 -4.99
CA ASP A 2 -26.34 -12.90 -5.62
C ASP A 2 -26.64 -11.75 -6.58
N ILE A 3 -27.71 -11.82 -7.39
CA ILE A 3 -28.11 -10.73 -8.30
C ILE A 3 -28.46 -9.45 -7.52
N ARG A 4 -29.20 -9.57 -6.41
CA ARG A 4 -29.55 -8.42 -5.56
C ARG A 4 -28.30 -7.82 -4.93
N MET A 5 -27.38 -8.67 -4.50
CA MET A 5 -26.11 -8.22 -3.94
C MET A 5 -25.25 -7.49 -4.97
N ALA A 6 -25.11 -8.05 -6.19
CA ALA A 6 -24.42 -7.38 -7.28
C ALA A 6 -25.02 -6.01 -7.60
N GLN A 7 -26.36 -5.91 -7.60
CA GLN A 7 -27.03 -4.62 -7.81
C GLN A 7 -26.72 -3.60 -6.69
N ARG A 8 -26.60 -4.03 -5.43
CA ARG A 8 -26.19 -3.15 -4.32
C ARG A 8 -24.79 -2.61 -4.54
N PHE A 9 -23.82 -3.47 -4.88
CA PHE A 9 -22.47 -3.03 -5.23
C PHE A 9 -22.46 -2.03 -6.39
N ILE A 10 -23.22 -2.29 -7.46
CA ILE A 10 -23.32 -1.36 -8.61
C ILE A 10 -23.86 0.00 -8.17
N ASN A 11 -24.89 0.01 -7.33
CA ASN A 11 -25.50 1.26 -6.87
C ASN A 11 -24.54 2.05 -5.96
N GLU A 12 -23.83 1.39 -5.05
CA GLU A 12 -22.81 2.03 -4.22
C GLU A 12 -21.65 2.59 -5.05
N LEU A 13 -21.12 1.81 -5.99
CA LEU A 13 -20.03 2.26 -6.88
C LEU A 13 -20.42 3.46 -7.75
N ARG A 14 -21.71 3.63 -8.07
CA ARG A 14 -22.20 4.81 -8.80
C ARG A 14 -22.33 6.06 -7.93
N ALA A 15 -22.54 5.88 -6.63
CA ALA A 15 -22.73 6.98 -5.69
C ALA A 15 -21.43 7.37 -4.97
N ILE A 16 -20.44 6.49 -4.96
CA ILE A 16 -19.20 6.65 -4.19
C ILE A 16 -18.44 7.90 -4.63
N THR A 17 -17.98 8.65 -3.64
CA THR A 17 -17.12 9.81 -3.83
C THR A 17 -15.66 9.47 -3.52
N LEU A 18 -14.73 10.35 -3.89
CA LEU A 18 -13.32 10.19 -3.53
C LEU A 18 -13.12 10.15 -2.00
N ASP A 19 -13.97 10.83 -1.23
CA ASP A 19 -13.87 10.84 0.23
C ASP A 19 -14.18 9.47 0.86
N GLU A 20 -14.94 8.64 0.16
CA GLU A 20 -15.36 7.30 0.57
C GLU A 20 -14.47 6.19 -0.01
N SER A 21 -13.41 6.56 -0.74
CA SER A 21 -12.56 5.60 -1.46
C SER A 21 -11.66 4.75 -0.57
N GLY A 22 -11.65 4.98 0.75
CA GLY A 22 -10.72 4.34 1.70
C GLY A 22 -9.30 4.91 1.68
N LEU A 23 -9.02 5.92 0.86
CA LEU A 23 -7.75 6.64 0.86
C LEU A 23 -7.63 7.54 2.09
N SER A 24 -6.41 7.64 2.63
CA SER A 24 -6.10 8.60 3.70
C SER A 24 -6.32 10.03 3.20
N LYS A 25 -6.59 10.96 4.12
CA LYS A 25 -6.80 12.38 3.77
C LYS A 25 -5.61 12.94 3.01
N GLU A 26 -4.41 12.60 3.45
CA GLU A 26 -3.13 13.01 2.87
C GLU A 26 -2.99 12.47 1.45
N THR A 27 -3.32 11.19 1.24
CA THR A 27 -3.27 10.55 -0.08
C THR A 27 -4.28 11.17 -1.04
N ARG A 28 -5.47 11.55 -0.57
CA ARG A 28 -6.48 12.25 -1.39
C ARG A 28 -6.02 13.64 -1.80
N VAL A 29 -5.43 14.39 -0.88
CA VAL A 29 -4.87 15.72 -1.18
C VAL A 29 -3.75 15.60 -2.21
N ALA A 30 -2.81 14.67 -2.02
CA ALA A 30 -1.73 14.42 -2.97
C ALA A 30 -2.26 13.97 -4.35
N LEU A 31 -3.33 13.16 -4.37
CA LEU A 31 -3.97 12.73 -5.62
C LEU A 31 -4.58 13.91 -6.40
N LEU A 32 -5.18 14.88 -5.72
CA LEU A 32 -5.78 16.07 -6.36
C LEU A 32 -4.75 17.17 -6.65
N HIS A 33 -3.65 17.20 -5.90
CA HIS A 33 -2.56 18.16 -6.02
C HIS A 33 -1.21 17.42 -6.07
N PRO A 34 -0.87 16.82 -7.23
CA PRO A 34 0.37 16.08 -7.37
C PRO A 34 1.57 17.01 -7.15
N ALA A 35 2.52 16.58 -6.32
CA ALA A 35 3.75 17.33 -6.05
C ALA A 35 4.64 17.41 -7.30
N GLU A 36 5.47 18.46 -7.38
CA GLU A 36 6.56 18.50 -8.34
C GLU A 36 7.59 17.42 -8.02
N CYS A 37 7.87 16.60 -9.01
CA CYS A 37 8.59 15.34 -8.83
C CYS A 37 10.10 15.51 -8.79
N SER A 38 10.66 15.59 -7.58
CA SER A 38 12.06 15.25 -7.32
C SER A 38 12.20 14.44 -6.03
N ILE A 39 12.78 13.25 -6.15
CA ILE A 39 13.28 12.48 -5.00
C ILE A 39 14.79 12.68 -5.03
N GLU A 40 15.28 13.55 -4.15
CA GLU A 40 16.69 13.81 -3.99
C GLU A 40 17.10 13.36 -2.60
N PHE A 41 18.13 12.52 -2.55
CA PHE A 41 18.84 12.21 -1.31
C PHE A 41 20.04 13.14 -1.24
N GLY A 42 20.30 13.72 -0.07
CA GLY A 42 21.51 14.52 0.14
C GLY A 42 22.77 13.64 0.22
N ASP A 43 23.90 14.28 0.51
CA ASP A 43 25.20 13.61 0.67
C ASP A 43 25.57 13.31 2.14
N SER A 44 24.64 13.54 3.07
CA SER A 44 24.87 13.28 4.49
C SER A 44 24.98 11.78 4.77
N ASP A 45 25.54 11.41 5.92
CA ASP A 45 25.60 9.99 6.31
C ASP A 45 24.19 9.43 6.58
N GLU A 46 23.25 10.26 7.04
CA GLU A 46 21.85 9.88 7.22
C GLU A 46 21.17 9.59 5.88
N ASP A 47 21.42 10.40 4.85
CA ASP A 47 20.89 10.18 3.49
C ASP A 47 21.44 8.89 2.87
N LYS A 48 22.73 8.60 3.09
CA LYS A 48 23.38 7.36 2.61
C LYS A 48 22.82 6.13 3.32
N ASP A 49 22.60 6.21 4.63
CA ASP A 49 21.98 5.14 5.40
C ASP A 49 20.52 4.91 4.97
N GLU A 50 19.78 5.99 4.67
CA GLU A 50 18.43 5.91 4.13
C GLU A 50 18.43 5.21 2.77
N PHE A 51 19.31 5.63 1.86
CA PHE A 51 19.46 5.04 0.53
C PHE A 51 19.85 3.55 0.62
N LEU A 52 20.82 3.21 1.46
CA LEU A 52 21.24 1.83 1.71
C LEU A 52 20.10 0.97 2.26
N ALA A 53 19.28 1.50 3.17
CA ALA A 53 18.12 0.79 3.70
C ALA A 53 17.07 0.52 2.61
N LEU A 54 16.81 1.49 1.73
CA LEU A 54 15.90 1.34 0.59
C LEU A 54 16.43 0.31 -0.41
N GLU A 55 17.72 0.37 -0.77
CA GLU A 55 18.36 -0.57 -1.68
C GLU A 55 18.33 -2.00 -1.11
N LEU A 56 18.71 -2.17 0.16
CA LEU A 56 18.67 -3.45 0.85
C LEU A 56 17.26 -4.05 0.85
N PHE A 57 16.24 -3.23 1.07
CA PHE A 57 14.85 -3.68 1.01
C PHE A 57 14.45 -4.15 -0.39
N LEU A 58 14.84 -3.43 -1.44
CA LEU A 58 14.55 -3.82 -2.83
C LEU A 58 15.23 -5.14 -3.20
N VAL A 59 16.47 -5.35 -2.77
CA VAL A 59 17.20 -6.62 -2.97
C VAL A 59 16.52 -7.77 -2.23
N LEU A 60 15.96 -7.49 -1.04
CA LEU A 60 15.30 -8.48 -0.18
C LEU A 60 13.78 -8.47 -0.30
N ILE A 61 13.22 -7.94 -1.39
CA ILE A 61 11.77 -7.73 -1.52
C ILE A 61 10.94 -9.02 -1.47
N SER A 62 11.53 -10.13 -1.91
CA SER A 62 10.93 -11.48 -1.81
C SER A 62 11.31 -12.22 -0.54
N GLY A 63 12.14 -11.62 0.31
CA GLY A 63 12.61 -12.19 1.56
C GLY A 63 11.61 -11.97 2.71
N SER A 64 11.86 -12.66 3.82
CA SER A 64 11.16 -12.41 5.07
C SER A 64 11.69 -11.16 5.78
N GLU A 65 10.86 -10.57 6.63
CA GLU A 65 11.27 -9.47 7.51
C GLU A 65 12.50 -9.83 8.37
N ALA A 66 12.62 -11.10 8.77
CA ALA A 66 13.77 -11.61 9.51
C ALA A 66 15.08 -11.56 8.70
N GLN A 67 15.02 -11.79 7.38
CA GLN A 67 16.20 -11.68 6.52
C GLN A 67 16.68 -10.23 6.43
N TYR A 68 15.76 -9.27 6.26
CA TYR A 68 16.10 -7.85 6.29
C TYR A 68 16.70 -7.46 7.65
N ALA A 69 16.08 -7.87 8.76
CA ALA A 69 16.57 -7.58 10.10
C ALA A 69 17.98 -8.15 10.36
N GLY A 70 18.24 -9.38 9.89
CA GLY A 70 19.56 -10.00 9.99
C GLY A 70 20.64 -9.24 9.21
N SER A 71 20.35 -8.87 7.95
CA SER A 71 21.26 -8.09 7.11
C SER A 71 21.53 -6.71 7.70
N LYS A 72 20.48 -6.04 8.21
CA LYS A 72 20.60 -4.77 8.95
C LYS A 72 21.61 -4.91 10.10
N ILE A 73 21.40 -5.88 11.00
CA ILE A 73 22.29 -6.08 12.16
C ILE A 73 23.74 -6.31 11.73
N ALA A 74 23.97 -7.07 10.65
CA ALA A 74 25.33 -7.32 10.15
C ALA A 74 26.00 -6.03 9.64
N LEU A 75 25.26 -5.20 8.89
CA LEU A 75 25.76 -3.93 8.35
C LEU A 75 26.04 -2.92 9.47
N GLU A 76 25.11 -2.73 10.41
CA GLU A 76 25.28 -1.82 11.54
C GLU A 76 26.50 -2.22 12.39
N ARG A 77 26.72 -3.52 12.59
CA ARG A 77 27.89 -4.02 13.34
C ARG A 77 29.22 -3.77 12.64
N ARG A 78 29.28 -3.90 11.31
CA ARG A 78 30.55 -3.78 10.56
C ARG A 78 30.89 -2.33 10.23
N TYR A 79 29.88 -1.54 9.89
CA TYR A 79 30.05 -0.20 9.31
C TYR A 79 29.53 0.92 10.20
N GLY A 80 28.85 0.61 11.32
CA GLY A 80 28.31 1.62 12.22
C GLY A 80 27.12 2.40 11.64
N THR A 81 26.53 1.91 10.56
CA THR A 81 25.34 2.51 9.92
C THR A 81 24.14 2.44 10.87
N LYS A 82 23.12 3.25 10.61
CA LYS A 82 21.87 3.29 11.37
C LYS A 82 20.68 3.12 10.43
N LEU A 83 20.40 1.87 10.07
CA LEU A 83 19.41 1.56 9.04
C LEU A 83 17.98 1.53 9.61
N MET A 84 17.02 1.94 8.80
CA MET A 84 15.59 1.80 9.11
C MET A 84 15.19 0.34 9.33
N SER A 85 14.21 0.08 10.20
CA SER A 85 13.56 -1.24 10.27
C SER A 85 12.78 -1.54 8.99
N HIS A 86 12.43 -2.81 8.77
CA HIS A 86 11.64 -3.23 7.61
C HIS A 86 10.31 -2.46 7.49
N SER A 87 9.61 -2.23 8.61
CA SER A 87 8.37 -1.45 8.64
C SER A 87 8.60 0.04 8.34
N GLN A 88 9.68 0.62 8.86
CA GLN A 88 10.06 2.01 8.57
C GLN A 88 10.41 2.21 7.09
N VAL A 89 11.14 1.27 6.48
CA VAL A 89 11.43 1.32 5.04
C VAL A 89 10.15 1.25 4.21
N LYS A 90 9.22 0.35 4.54
CA LYS A 90 7.92 0.28 3.85
C LYS A 90 7.14 1.60 3.95
N GLN A 91 7.09 2.20 5.14
CA GLN A 91 6.44 3.50 5.33
C GLN A 91 7.15 4.60 4.53
N ARG A 92 8.49 4.58 4.49
CA ARG A 92 9.27 5.54 3.73
C ARG A 92 9.05 5.40 2.23
N ILE A 93 9.02 4.18 1.69
CA ILE A 93 8.67 3.92 0.28
C ILE A 93 7.27 4.42 -0.04
N ALA A 94 6.29 4.14 0.82
CA ALA A 94 4.93 4.64 0.63
C ALA A 94 4.89 6.18 0.60
N SER A 95 5.63 6.83 1.51
CA SER A 95 5.75 8.29 1.53
C SER A 95 6.45 8.87 0.30
N LEU A 96 7.52 8.23 -0.19
CA LEU A 96 8.30 8.70 -1.34
C LEU A 96 7.51 8.53 -2.65
N SER A 97 6.79 7.42 -2.78
CA SER A 97 5.98 7.14 -3.96
C SER A 97 4.59 7.78 -3.93
N GLY A 98 4.13 8.21 -2.76
CA GLY A 98 2.72 8.61 -2.52
C GLY A 98 1.74 7.44 -2.58
N ILE A 99 2.22 6.20 -2.69
CA ILE A 99 1.39 5.00 -2.84
C ILE A 99 1.17 4.36 -1.48
N HIS A 100 -0.03 4.58 -0.94
CA HIS A 100 -0.49 3.94 0.29
C HIS A 100 -1.51 2.84 -0.03
N PRO A 101 -1.31 1.59 0.44
CA PRO A 101 -2.29 0.53 0.25
C PRO A 101 -3.58 0.82 1.03
N ILE A 102 -4.72 0.51 0.42
CA ILE A 102 -6.01 0.47 1.10
C ILE A 102 -6.18 -0.95 1.65
N VAL A 103 -6.26 -1.08 2.97
CA VAL A 103 -6.34 -2.38 3.64
C VAL A 103 -7.77 -2.64 4.08
N HIS A 104 -8.27 -3.83 3.77
CA HIS A 104 -9.60 -4.29 4.15
C HIS A 104 -9.53 -5.69 4.75
N ASP A 105 -10.35 -5.94 5.77
CA ASP A 105 -10.50 -7.27 6.33
C ASP A 105 -11.08 -8.22 5.28
N MET A 106 -10.67 -9.48 5.34
CA MET A 106 -11.09 -10.52 4.42
C MET A 106 -11.33 -11.83 5.16
N CYS A 107 -12.35 -12.57 4.74
CA CYS A 107 -12.57 -13.92 5.24
C CYS A 107 -11.49 -14.87 4.69
N PRO A 108 -10.78 -15.64 5.55
CA PRO A 108 -9.72 -16.54 5.10
C PRO A 108 -10.21 -17.76 4.32
N ASN A 109 -11.49 -18.12 4.44
CA ASN A 109 -12.03 -19.32 3.79
C ASN A 109 -12.65 -19.04 2.42
N SER A 110 -13.25 -17.85 2.25
CA SER A 110 -14.02 -17.51 1.05
C SER A 110 -13.43 -16.35 0.25
N CYS A 111 -12.39 -15.70 0.77
CA CYS A 111 -11.82 -14.47 0.25
C CYS A 111 -12.84 -13.32 0.14
N MET A 112 -13.98 -13.40 0.83
CA MET A 112 -14.94 -12.29 0.89
C MET A 112 -14.31 -11.12 1.65
N ALA A 113 -14.12 -9.99 0.98
CA ALA A 113 -13.67 -8.75 1.60
C ALA A 113 -14.84 -8.02 2.28
N TYR A 114 -14.62 -7.51 3.50
CA TYR A 114 -15.59 -6.72 4.25
C TYR A 114 -15.58 -5.26 3.76
N THR A 115 -16.15 -5.04 2.58
CA THR A 115 -16.17 -3.76 1.87
C THR A 115 -17.55 -3.48 1.26
N GLY A 116 -17.83 -2.22 0.92
CA GLY A 116 -19.10 -1.82 0.32
C GLY A 116 -20.31 -2.31 1.15
N PRO A 117 -21.27 -3.05 0.55
CA PRO A 117 -22.42 -3.59 1.27
C PRO A 117 -22.08 -4.58 2.40
N PHE A 118 -20.85 -5.08 2.44
CA PHE A 118 -20.36 -6.03 3.45
C PHE A 118 -19.54 -5.37 4.56
N LYS A 119 -19.32 -4.05 4.50
CA LYS A 119 -18.42 -3.32 5.42
C LYS A 119 -18.76 -3.53 6.89
N ASP A 120 -20.05 -3.56 7.23
CA ASP A 120 -20.54 -3.63 8.61
C ASP A 120 -20.92 -5.07 9.03
N LEU A 121 -20.53 -6.08 8.25
CA LEU A 121 -20.78 -7.47 8.62
C LEU A 121 -19.71 -7.99 9.58
N GLU A 122 -20.16 -8.69 10.62
CA GLU A 122 -19.31 -9.34 11.64
C GLU A 122 -18.96 -10.79 11.28
N SER A 123 -19.58 -11.35 10.24
CA SER A 123 -19.34 -12.73 9.80
C SER A 123 -19.47 -12.87 8.29
N CYS A 124 -18.79 -13.88 7.75
CA CYS A 124 -18.79 -14.12 6.33
C CYS A 124 -20.12 -14.70 5.84
N VAL A 125 -20.74 -14.09 4.83
CA VAL A 125 -22.02 -14.57 4.27
C VAL A 125 -21.91 -15.93 3.55
N ARG A 126 -20.69 -16.37 3.25
CA ARG A 126 -20.43 -17.63 2.52
C ARG A 126 -20.13 -18.81 3.44
N CYS A 127 -19.38 -18.59 4.53
CA CYS A 127 -18.93 -19.67 5.41
C CYS A 127 -19.26 -19.46 6.89
N ALA A 128 -19.95 -18.37 7.24
CA ALA A 128 -20.31 -17.96 8.60
C ALA A 128 -19.14 -17.78 9.59
N LYS A 129 -17.88 -17.83 9.13
CA LYS A 129 -16.73 -17.56 9.99
C LYS A 129 -16.78 -16.10 10.49
N PRO A 130 -16.54 -15.85 11.79
CA PRO A 130 -16.40 -14.50 12.31
C PRO A 130 -15.32 -13.71 11.57
N ARG A 131 -15.53 -12.40 11.44
CA ARG A 131 -14.59 -11.46 10.83
C ARG A 131 -13.29 -11.37 11.61
N VAL A 132 -13.41 -11.19 12.92
CA VAL A 132 -12.29 -11.03 13.85
C VAL A 132 -12.12 -12.26 14.72
N ASP A 133 -10.89 -12.46 15.17
CA ASP A 133 -10.56 -13.43 16.19
C ASP A 133 -10.95 -12.92 17.57
N SER A 134 -11.60 -13.78 18.37
CA SER A 134 -12.14 -13.40 19.67
C SER A 134 -11.08 -13.13 20.75
N ILE A 135 -9.84 -13.59 20.55
CA ILE A 135 -8.75 -13.41 21.52
C ILE A 135 -7.91 -12.19 21.14
N SER A 136 -7.52 -12.09 19.87
CA SER A 136 -6.67 -11.00 19.40
C SER A 136 -7.42 -9.73 19.00
N GLU A 137 -8.75 -9.82 18.83
CA GLU A 137 -9.63 -8.77 18.30
C GLU A 137 -9.22 -8.26 16.92
N LYS A 138 -8.38 -9.01 16.20
CA LYS A 138 -7.90 -8.69 14.85
C LYS A 138 -8.61 -9.53 13.80
N ALA A 139 -8.73 -8.99 12.59
CA ALA A 139 -9.20 -9.75 11.45
C ALA A 139 -8.31 -10.98 11.21
N TYR A 140 -8.92 -12.10 10.83
CA TYR A 140 -8.16 -13.32 10.52
C TYR A 140 -7.24 -13.16 9.32
N GLN A 141 -7.64 -12.31 8.36
CA GLN A 141 -6.87 -12.01 7.16
C GLN A 141 -7.24 -10.62 6.64
N GLU A 142 -6.28 -9.96 6.01
CA GLU A 142 -6.47 -8.67 5.36
C GLU A 142 -6.13 -8.80 3.86
N PHE A 143 -6.74 -7.95 3.05
CA PHE A 143 -6.46 -7.77 1.64
C PHE A 143 -6.03 -6.32 1.40
N SER A 144 -4.96 -6.14 0.63
CA SER A 144 -4.43 -4.81 0.30
C SER A 144 -4.73 -4.48 -1.17
N THR A 145 -5.32 -3.31 -1.39
CA THR A 145 -5.51 -2.72 -2.72
C THR A 145 -4.50 -1.61 -2.94
N ILE A 146 -3.73 -1.69 -4.02
CA ILE A 146 -2.86 -0.59 -4.45
C ILE A 146 -3.71 0.39 -5.29
N PRO A 147 -3.87 1.65 -4.85
CA PRO A 147 -4.71 2.59 -5.58
C PRO A 147 -4.04 3.00 -6.90
N ILE A 148 -4.79 2.89 -7.99
CA ILE A 148 -4.25 3.15 -9.34
C ILE A 148 -3.89 4.61 -9.56
N GLY A 149 -4.61 5.56 -8.94
CA GLY A 149 -4.38 7.00 -9.10
C GLY A 149 -2.96 7.42 -8.69
N PRO A 150 -2.57 7.23 -7.42
CA PRO A 150 -1.21 7.52 -6.95
C PRO A 150 -0.14 6.73 -7.71
N TYR A 151 -0.43 5.48 -8.09
CA TYR A 151 0.48 4.66 -8.89
C TYR A 151 0.77 5.30 -10.26
N VAL A 152 -0.26 5.76 -10.98
CA VAL A 152 -0.10 6.46 -12.25
C VAL A 152 0.66 7.78 -12.06
N GLN A 153 0.36 8.54 -11.01
CA GLN A 153 1.10 9.78 -10.70
C GLN A 153 2.60 9.51 -10.51
N ALA A 154 2.95 8.47 -9.75
CA ALA A 154 4.34 8.05 -9.58
C ALA A 154 5.01 7.64 -10.90
N LEU A 155 4.29 7.03 -11.85
CA LEU A 155 4.82 6.72 -13.17
C LEU A 155 5.06 7.95 -14.06
N TYR A 156 4.29 9.01 -13.91
CA TYR A 156 4.52 10.28 -14.60
C TYR A 156 5.57 11.16 -13.92
N CYS A 157 6.06 10.74 -12.76
CA CYS A 157 7.00 11.48 -11.93
C CYS A 157 8.41 11.56 -12.55
N ASP A 158 8.93 10.42 -13.02
CA ASP A 158 10.23 10.35 -13.68
C ASP A 158 10.11 10.60 -15.20
N LYS A 159 11.07 11.33 -15.79
CA LYS A 159 11.04 11.69 -17.22
C LYS A 159 11.06 10.47 -18.13
N LYS A 160 11.81 9.44 -17.76
CA LYS A 160 11.92 8.22 -18.57
C LYS A 160 10.63 7.42 -18.50
N THR A 161 10.07 7.22 -17.30
CA THR A 161 8.77 6.53 -17.15
C THR A 161 7.62 7.35 -17.76
N ALA A 162 7.60 8.67 -17.61
CA ALA A 162 6.61 9.54 -18.25
C ALA A 162 6.63 9.42 -19.77
N LYS A 163 7.83 9.38 -20.39
CA LYS A 163 7.97 9.11 -21.83
C LYS A 163 7.41 7.74 -22.21
N LEU A 164 7.67 6.72 -21.40
CA LEU A 164 7.09 5.38 -21.60
C LEU A 164 5.58 5.35 -21.41
N MET A 165 4.99 6.28 -20.65
CA MET A 165 3.54 6.42 -20.49
C MET A 165 2.88 7.23 -21.62
N GLY A 166 3.67 7.88 -22.49
CA GLY A 166 3.19 8.72 -23.59
C GLY A 166 2.29 8.00 -24.60
N TYR A 167 2.37 6.67 -24.72
CA TYR A 167 1.51 5.89 -25.63
C TYR A 167 0.01 6.07 -25.35
N PHE A 168 -0.39 6.48 -24.14
CA PHE A 168 -1.79 6.77 -23.82
C PHE A 168 -2.34 7.98 -24.58
N GLY A 169 -1.48 8.91 -25.00
CA GLY A 169 -1.85 10.14 -25.70
C GLY A 169 -1.67 10.09 -27.22
N GLU A 170 -1.06 9.04 -27.76
CA GLU A 170 -0.73 8.90 -29.20
C GLU A 170 -1.88 8.28 -30.04
N ARG A 171 -3.14 8.46 -29.61
CA ARG A 171 -4.33 7.94 -30.32
C ARG A 171 -4.94 8.90 -31.31
#